data_AF-A0A4V6A2V2-F1
#
_entry.id   AF-A0A4V6A2V2-F1
#
_cell.length_a   1.000
_cell.length_b   1.000
_cell.length_c   1.000
_cell.angle_alpha   90.00
_cell.angle_beta   90.00
_cell.angle_gamma   90.00
#
_symmetry.space_group_name_H-M   'P 1'
#
loop_
_entity.id
_entity.type
_entity.pdbx_description
1 polymer ?
#
loop_
_entity_poly.entity_id
_entity_poly.type
_entity_poly.pdbx_seq_one_letter_code
_entity_poly.pdbx_strand_id
1 'polypeptide(L)'
;MDDCLVITVEGVRSPERMHAVQERLVLNYGTQCGFCSPGFVMSMYALLRNNPEPTKTQIDMAIKGNLCRCAGYRPIVESFYTLSKEFKCCQGNGNVCPCKSVDTGTQQGLIEWTQMMPYDP
;
A
#
# COMPACT_ATOMS: atom_id res chain seq x y z
N MET A 1 -18.95 18.02 -10.41
CA MET A 1 -18.87 16.93 -9.40
C MET A 1 -20.24 16.32 -9.15
N ASP A 2 -21.32 16.88 -9.71
CA ASP A 2 -22.70 16.55 -9.35
C ASP A 2 -23.16 15.13 -9.72
N ASP A 3 -22.40 14.39 -10.53
CA ASP A 3 -22.63 12.97 -10.87
C ASP A 3 -21.37 12.09 -10.67
N CYS A 4 -20.46 12.47 -9.76
CA CYS A 4 -19.22 11.73 -9.50
C CYS A 4 -19.24 11.03 -8.15
N LEU A 5 -18.83 9.75 -8.11
CA LEU A 5 -18.55 9.05 -6.86
C LEU A 5 -17.23 9.57 -6.27
N VAL A 6 -17.32 10.27 -5.14
CA VAL A 6 -16.15 10.76 -4.39
C VAL A 6 -15.84 9.80 -3.25
N ILE A 7 -14.62 9.25 -3.26
CA ILE A 7 -14.12 8.35 -2.21
C ILE A 7 -13.04 9.07 -1.42
N THR A 8 -13.14 9.02 -0.09
CA THR A 8 -12.14 9.53 0.86
C THR A 8 -11.47 8.39 1.61
N VAL A 9 -10.46 8.71 2.44
CA VAL A 9 -9.65 7.70 3.15
C VAL A 9 -10.48 6.78 4.06
N GLU A 10 -11.59 7.29 4.59
CA GLU A 10 -12.54 6.56 5.43
C GLU A 10 -13.27 5.46 4.65
N GLY A 11 -13.53 5.68 3.36
CA GLY A 11 -14.23 4.75 2.47
C GLY A 11 -13.34 3.68 1.86
N VAL A 12 -12.02 3.74 2.08
CA VAL A 12 -11.06 2.77 1.51
C VAL A 12 -11.02 1.47 2.33
N ARG A 13 -11.41 1.49 3.61
CA ARG A 13 -11.41 0.29 4.47
C ARG A 13 -12.78 -0.39 4.47
N SER A 14 -12.80 -1.67 4.86
CA SER A 14 -14.04 -2.33 5.28
C SER A 14 -14.26 -2.17 6.79
N PRO A 15 -15.46 -2.48 7.31
CA PRO A 15 -15.72 -2.48 8.75
C PRO A 15 -14.77 -3.41 9.53
N GLU A 16 -14.36 -4.52 8.91
CA GLU A 16 -13.59 -5.60 9.54
C GLU A 16 -12.10 -5.57 9.23
N ARG A 17 -11.67 -4.87 8.15
CA ARG A 17 -10.29 -4.93 7.67
C ARG A 17 -9.81 -3.61 7.08
N MET A 18 -8.55 -3.27 7.36
CA MET A 18 -7.83 -2.20 6.66
C MET A 18 -7.53 -2.58 5.22
N HIS A 19 -7.52 -1.59 4.33
CA HIS A 19 -7.04 -1.81 2.97
C HIS A 19 -5.53 -2.06 2.96
N ALA A 20 -5.03 -2.85 2.01
CA ALA A 20 -3.62 -3.22 1.92
C ALA A 20 -2.69 -1.97 1.96
N VAL A 21 -3.08 -0.88 1.29
CA VAL A 21 -2.34 0.40 1.33
C VAL A 21 -2.21 0.96 2.75
N GLN A 22 -3.29 0.94 3.54
CA GLN A 22 -3.29 1.43 4.92
C GLN A 22 -2.43 0.50 5.80
N GLU A 23 -2.62 -0.80 5.66
CA GLU A 23 -1.89 -1.82 6.40
C GLU A 23 -0.37 -1.70 6.18
N ARG A 24 0.09 -1.59 4.93
CA ARG A 24 1.53 -1.46 4.63
C ARG A 24 2.14 -0.19 5.22
N LEU A 25 1.38 0.91 5.24
CA LEU A 25 1.85 2.17 5.81
C LEU A 25 1.99 2.09 7.34
N VAL A 26 1.09 1.37 8.01
CA VAL A 26 1.15 1.14 9.46
C VAL A 26 2.30 0.19 9.81
N LEU A 27 2.42 -0.95 9.12
CA LEU A 27 3.41 -1.98 9.42
C LEU A 27 4.86 -1.50 9.25
N ASN A 28 5.11 -0.56 8.33
CA ASN A 28 6.44 -0.04 8.05
C ASN A 28 6.69 1.33 8.69
N TYR A 29 5.89 1.74 9.67
CA TYR A 29 6.06 3.01 10.38
C TYR A 29 6.06 4.23 9.43
N GLY A 30 5.31 4.15 8.33
CA GLY A 30 5.15 5.22 7.34
C GLY A 30 4.31 6.41 7.82
N THR A 31 3.81 6.37 9.05
CA THR A 31 3.00 7.43 9.68
C THR A 31 3.57 7.81 11.04
N GLN A 32 3.66 9.13 11.30
CA GLN A 32 3.97 9.69 12.63
C GLN A 32 2.84 10.61 13.11
N CYS A 33 2.80 11.85 12.62
CA CYS A 33 1.74 12.81 12.98
C CYS A 33 0.39 12.54 12.29
N GLY A 34 0.35 11.66 11.28
CA GLY A 34 -0.89 11.26 10.59
C GLY A 34 -1.44 12.26 9.57
N PHE A 35 -1.03 13.53 9.60
CA PHE A 35 -1.69 14.57 8.80
C PHE A 35 -1.60 14.35 7.28
N CYS A 36 -0.45 13.89 6.78
CA CYS A 36 -0.27 13.62 5.36
C CYS A 36 -0.74 12.22 4.93
N SER A 37 -1.03 11.33 5.88
CA SER A 37 -1.33 9.91 5.61
C SER A 37 -2.56 9.71 4.71
N PRO A 38 -3.68 10.45 4.87
CA PRO A 38 -4.81 10.36 3.95
C PRO A 38 -4.43 10.62 2.49
N GLY A 39 -3.60 11.63 2.22
CA GLY A 39 -3.14 11.95 0.85
C GLY A 39 -2.32 10.82 0.25
N PHE A 40 -1.36 10.27 1.00
CA PHE A 40 -0.57 9.12 0.55
C PHE A 40 -1.44 7.88 0.29
N VAL A 41 -2.38 7.58 1.18
CA VAL A 41 -3.28 6.43 1.02
C VAL A 41 -4.14 6.59 -0.24
N MET A 42 -4.74 7.76 -0.46
CA MET A 42 -5.61 7.98 -1.62
C MET A 42 -4.83 7.98 -2.94
N SER A 43 -3.62 8.55 -2.99
CA SER A 43 -2.78 8.49 -4.20
C SER A 43 -2.37 7.06 -4.55
N MET A 44 -1.96 6.26 -3.56
CA MET A 44 -1.59 4.87 -3.80
C MET A 44 -2.81 4.00 -4.15
N TYR A 45 -3.95 4.25 -3.50
CA TYR A 45 -5.22 3.60 -3.82
C TYR A 45 -5.65 3.87 -5.27
N ALA A 46 -5.58 5.11 -5.72
CA ALA A 46 -5.87 5.47 -7.11
C ALA A 46 -4.91 4.80 -8.11
N LEU A 47 -3.62 4.68 -7.76
CA LEU A 47 -2.65 3.94 -8.58
C LEU A 47 -3.05 2.46 -8.70
N LEU A 48 -3.32 1.78 -7.58
CA LEU A 48 -3.63 0.35 -7.57
C LEU A 48 -4.94 0.01 -8.30
N ARG A 49 -5.94 0.89 -8.18
CA ARG A 49 -7.21 0.73 -8.93
C ARG A 49 -7.03 0.78 -10.44
N ASN A 50 -6.07 1.55 -10.93
CA ASN A 50 -5.77 1.67 -12.36
C ASN A 50 -4.68 0.69 -12.83
N ASN A 51 -3.79 0.27 -11.93
CA ASN A 51 -2.71 -0.67 -12.19
C ASN A 51 -2.42 -1.52 -10.93
N PRO A 52 -2.94 -2.76 -10.88
CA PRO A 52 -2.80 -3.66 -9.72
C PRO A 52 -1.37 -4.11 -9.42
N GLU A 53 -0.50 -4.10 -10.44
CA GLU A 53 0.91 -4.50 -10.33
C GLU A 53 1.84 -3.33 -10.75
N PRO A 54 1.88 -2.23 -9.98
CA PRO A 54 2.68 -1.07 -10.35
C PRO A 54 4.18 -1.34 -10.21
N THR A 55 4.99 -0.67 -11.03
CA THR A 55 6.44 -0.61 -10.85
C THR A 55 6.81 0.38 -9.75
N LYS A 56 8.03 0.30 -9.22
CA LYS A 56 8.50 1.27 -8.21
C LYS A 56 8.46 2.70 -8.72
N THR A 57 8.86 2.90 -9.98
CA THR A 57 8.81 4.21 -10.64
C THR A 57 7.39 4.79 -10.70
N GLN A 58 6.38 3.94 -10.96
CA GLN A 58 4.98 4.39 -10.98
C GLN A 58 4.50 4.77 -9.58
N ILE A 59 4.95 4.06 -8.55
CA ILE A 59 4.66 4.39 -7.15
C ILE A 59 5.27 5.75 -6.79
N ASP A 60 6.54 5.97 -7.11
CA ASP A 60 7.24 7.24 -6.85
C ASP A 60 6.52 8.41 -7.53
N MET A 61 6.10 8.23 -8.78
CA MET A 61 5.32 9.24 -9.51
C MET A 61 3.97 9.52 -8.84
N ALA A 62 3.26 8.48 -8.40
CA ALA A 62 1.94 8.64 -7.80
C ALA A 62 1.97 9.41 -6.47
N ILE A 63 3.04 9.28 -5.69
CA ILE A 63 3.14 9.93 -4.38
C ILE A 63 3.95 11.23 -4.37
N LYS A 64 4.56 11.61 -5.51
CA LYS A 64 5.43 12.80 -5.63
C LYS A 64 4.76 14.10 -5.19
N GLY A 65 3.44 14.21 -5.36
CA GLY A 65 2.64 15.38 -4.96
C GLY A 65 2.32 15.44 -3.47
N ASN A 66 2.57 14.37 -2.70
CA ASN A 66 2.23 14.30 -1.28
C ASN A 66 3.41 14.75 -0.42
N LEU A 67 3.20 15.82 0.34
CA LEU A 67 4.22 16.40 1.21
C LEU A 67 4.19 15.78 2.62
N CYS A 68 5.34 15.31 3.09
CA CYS A 68 5.50 14.78 4.45
C CYS A 68 6.62 15.52 5.20
N ARG A 69 6.35 15.94 6.43
CA ARG A 69 7.35 16.57 7.30
C ARG A 69 7.96 15.64 8.36
N CYS A 70 7.26 14.59 8.74
CA CYS A 70 7.61 13.79 9.92
C CYS A 70 8.36 12.50 9.58
N ALA A 71 7.83 11.68 8.65
CA ALA A 71 8.33 10.33 8.39
C ALA A 71 9.64 10.25 7.59
N GLY A 72 10.06 11.34 6.95
CA GLY A 72 11.30 11.37 6.15
C GLY A 72 11.25 10.55 4.85
N TYR A 73 10.04 10.31 4.30
CA TYR A 73 9.73 9.59 3.04
C TYR A 73 10.16 8.13 2.92
N ARG A 74 11.37 7.76 3.37
CA ARG A 74 11.90 6.40 3.27
C ARG A 74 10.93 5.32 3.76
N PRO A 75 10.35 5.39 4.98
CA PRO A 75 9.39 4.36 5.41
C PRO A 75 8.10 4.37 4.57
N ILE A 76 7.71 5.50 3.98
CA ILE A 76 6.53 5.61 3.10
C ILE A 76 6.79 4.88 1.77
N VAL A 77 7.91 5.15 1.10
CA VAL A 77 8.24 4.48 -0.18
C VAL A 77 8.48 2.98 0.03
N GLU A 78 9.18 2.59 1.10
CA GLU A 78 9.38 1.18 1.45
C GLU A 78 8.05 0.48 1.70
N SER A 79 7.08 1.15 2.34
CA SER A 79 5.71 0.64 2.50
C SER A 79 5.07 0.29 1.17
N PHE A 80 5.10 1.23 0.22
CA PHE A 80 4.42 1.05 -1.06
C PHE A 80 5.17 0.13 -2.02
N TYR A 81 6.49 0.07 -1.94
CA TYR A 81 7.26 -0.90 -2.72
C TYR A 81 6.88 -2.34 -2.39
N THR A 82 6.34 -2.63 -1.20
CA THR A 82 5.77 -3.96 -0.90
C THR A 82 4.57 -4.35 -1.78
N LEU A 83 3.93 -3.37 -2.42
CA LEU A 83 2.80 -3.51 -3.33
C LEU A 83 3.23 -3.46 -4.80
N SER A 84 4.53 -3.37 -5.09
CA SER A 84 5.06 -3.32 -6.44
C SER A 84 5.24 -4.71 -7.06
N LYS A 85 5.18 -4.79 -8.39
CA LYS A 85 5.50 -6.01 -9.15
C LYS A 85 6.89 -6.57 -8.86
N GLU A 86 7.82 -5.68 -8.50
CA GLU A 86 9.22 -6.01 -8.22
C GLU A 86 9.44 -6.54 -6.80
N PHE A 87 8.42 -6.49 -5.93
CA PHE A 87 8.56 -6.91 -4.56
C PHE A 87 8.69 -8.44 -4.48
N LYS A 88 9.92 -8.88 -4.18
CA LYS A 88 10.21 -10.26 -3.83
C LYS A 88 10.62 -10.28 -2.37
N CYS A 89 9.96 -11.13 -1.58
CA CYS A 89 10.20 -11.31 -0.14
C CYS A 89 11.68 -11.63 0.20
N CYS A 90 12.49 -12.05 -0.79
CA CYS A 90 13.94 -12.22 -0.63
C CYS A 90 14.69 -11.71 -1.87
N GLN A 91 15.66 -10.80 -1.68
CA GLN A 91 16.75 -10.59 -2.63
C GLN A 91 17.74 -11.73 -2.40
N GLY A 92 17.82 -12.65 -3.36
CA GLY A 92 18.58 -13.89 -3.22
C GLY A 92 20.08 -13.66 -3.02
N ASN A 93 20.59 -14.13 -1.87
CA ASN A 93 21.95 -14.67 -1.79
C ASN A 93 22.00 -15.67 -0.63
N GLY A 94 22.00 -16.98 -0.94
CA GLY A 94 22.04 -18.08 0.03
C GLY A 94 20.72 -18.84 0.13
N ASN A 95 20.81 -20.18 0.07
CA ASN A 95 19.69 -21.13 -0.08
C ASN A 95 18.75 -21.26 1.15
N VAL A 96 18.63 -20.24 2.01
CA VAL A 96 17.70 -20.24 3.15
C VAL A 96 17.10 -18.85 3.31
N CYS A 97 15.83 -18.66 2.93
CA CYS A 97 15.03 -17.50 3.33
C CYS A 97 14.49 -17.74 4.75
N PRO A 98 14.77 -16.86 5.73
CA PRO A 98 14.15 -16.92 7.06
C PRO A 98 12.62 -16.78 7.03
N CYS A 99 12.05 -16.21 5.96
CA CYS A 99 10.60 -16.08 5.78
C CYS A 99 9.89 -17.36 5.31
N LYS A 100 10.62 -18.45 5.03
CA LYS A 100 10.04 -19.76 4.67
C LYS A 100 9.98 -20.75 5.84
N SER A 101 10.52 -20.43 7.02
CA SER A 101 10.55 -21.33 8.18
C SER A 101 9.41 -21.11 9.18
N VAL A 102 8.41 -20.30 8.82
CA VAL A 102 7.22 -20.11 9.63
C VAL A 102 6.03 -20.52 8.79
N ASP A 103 5.51 -21.73 9.05
CA ASP A 103 4.19 -22.19 8.62
C ASP A 103 3.09 -21.40 9.36
N THR A 104 3.06 -20.09 9.13
CA THR A 104 1.88 -19.27 9.32
C THR A 104 1.35 -19.02 7.93
N GLY A 105 0.16 -19.54 7.63
CA GLY A 105 -0.45 -19.58 6.30
C GLY A 105 -0.76 -18.20 5.68
N THR A 106 0.27 -17.43 5.39
CA THR A 106 0.22 -16.22 4.57
C THR A 106 1.21 -16.39 3.42
N GLN A 107 0.92 -17.35 2.56
CA GLN A 107 1.15 -17.10 1.13
C GLN A 107 0.21 -15.97 0.71
N GLN A 108 0.58 -14.73 0.97
CA GLN A 108 -0.02 -13.59 0.28
C GLN A 108 1.08 -13.04 -0.63
N GLY A 109 1.32 -13.65 -1.80
CA GLY A 109 0.28 -14.05 -2.74
C GLY A 109 -0.44 -12.77 -3.12
N LEU A 110 -0.17 -12.28 -4.34
CA LEU A 110 -0.74 -11.11 -5.00
C LEU A 110 -2.00 -10.59 -4.29
N ILE A 111 -2.00 -9.30 -3.90
CA ILE A 111 -3.15 -8.62 -3.29
C ILE A 111 -4.42 -9.10 -4.00
N GLU A 112 -5.32 -9.77 -3.28
CA GLU A 112 -6.54 -10.25 -3.92
C GLU A 112 -7.34 -9.03 -4.39
N TRP A 113 -7.91 -9.09 -5.58
CA TRP A 113 -8.74 -8.01 -6.13
C TRP A 113 -9.90 -7.62 -5.19
N THR A 114 -10.41 -8.56 -4.41
CA THR A 114 -11.41 -8.36 -3.36
C THR A 114 -10.93 -7.41 -2.26
N GLN A 115 -9.62 -7.33 -2.01
CA GLN A 115 -8.98 -6.39 -1.08
C GLN A 115 -8.77 -4.99 -1.69
N MET A 116 -8.94 -4.84 -3.00
CA MET A 116 -8.84 -3.55 -3.72
C MET A 116 -10.20 -2.93 -4.07
N MET A 117 -11.29 -3.71 -4.00
CA MET A 117 -12.61 -3.18 -4.29
C MET A 117 -13.02 -2.19 -3.19
N PRO A 118 -13.57 -1.03 -3.57
CA PRO A 118 -14.16 -0.13 -2.60
C PRO A 118 -15.32 -0.86 -1.94
N TYR A 119 -15.54 -0.58 -0.66
CA TYR A 119 -16.83 -0.90 -0.06
C TYR A 119 -17.82 0.13 -0.63
N ASP A 120 -18.46 -0.22 -1.74
CA ASP A 120 -19.57 0.55 -2.29
C ASP A 120 -20.79 0.28 -1.38
N PRO A 121 -21.36 1.29 -0.70
CA PRO A 121 -22.58 1.11 0.08
C PRO A 121 -23.81 0.80 -0.79
#